data_AF-A0A7L3XB33-F1
#
_entry.id   AF-A0A7L3XB33-F1
#
_cell.length_a   1.000
_cell.length_b   1.000
_cell.length_c   1.000
_cell.angle_alpha   90.00
_cell.angle_beta   90.00
_cell.angle_gamma   90.00
#
_symmetry.space_group_name_H-M   'P 1'
#
loop_
_entity.id
_entity.type
_entity.pdbx_description
1 polymer ?
#
loop_
_entity_poly.entity_id
_entity_poly.type
_entity_poly.pdbx_seq_one_letter_code
_entity_poly.pdbx_strand_id
1 'polypeptide(L)'
;VFFILRKKQEQVTFLHVYHHGTMLFNWWSGVKYVPGGQAFFIGMLNSFVHIFMYGYYALASLGPQMHRYLWWKRYLTIMQLCQFVAIAAHSSYNLFTECPFPDGFNIAVFLYILSLIALFLHFYYRTYTRGKQ
;
A
#
# COMPACT_ATOMS: atom_id res chain seq x y z
N VAL A 1 8.55 -3.58 -13.58
CA VAL A 1 9.45 -3.39 -14.74
C VAL A 1 10.82 -2.82 -14.34
N PHE A 2 10.91 -1.60 -13.77
CA PHE A 2 12.19 -0.96 -13.44
C PHE A 2 13.13 -1.76 -12.52
N PHE A 3 12.61 -2.53 -11.55
CA PHE A 3 13.45 -3.35 -10.66
C PHE A 3 14.19 -4.49 -11.39
N ILE A 4 13.54 -5.08 -12.40
CA ILE A 4 14.11 -6.15 -13.22
C ILE A 4 15.22 -5.58 -14.11
N LEU A 5 14.96 -4.44 -14.76
CA LEU A 5 15.93 -3.76 -15.62
C LEU A 5 17.15 -3.24 -14.84
N ARG A 6 16.97 -2.81 -13.59
CA ARG A 6 18.07 -2.41 -12.70
C ARG A 6 18.77 -3.59 -12.01
N LYS A 7 18.43 -4.84 -12.37
CA LYS A 7 18.92 -6.08 -11.73
C LYS A 7 18.74 -6.11 -10.20
N LYS A 8 17.77 -5.36 -9.66
CA LYS A 8 17.42 -5.33 -8.23
C LYS A 8 16.30 -6.31 -7.92
N GLN A 9 16.56 -7.60 -8.15
CA GLN A 9 15.58 -8.67 -7.94
C GLN A 9 15.12 -8.78 -6.48
N GLU A 10 15.97 -8.37 -5.53
CA GLU A 10 15.62 -8.28 -4.11
C GLU A 10 14.43 -7.36 -3.82
N GLN A 11 14.16 -6.38 -4.70
CA GLN A 11 13.01 -5.49 -4.58
C GLN A 11 11.71 -6.08 -5.16
N VAL A 12 11.81 -7.12 -5.99
CA VAL A 12 10.65 -7.87 -6.52
C VAL A 12 10.24 -8.91 -5.48
N THR A 13 9.74 -8.43 -4.35
CA THR A 13 9.24 -9.29 -3.28
C THR A 13 7.87 -9.87 -3.64
N PHE A 14 7.50 -10.97 -3.00
CA PHE A 14 6.13 -11.51 -3.07
C PHE A 14 5.09 -10.43 -2.75
N LEU A 15 5.33 -9.61 -1.73
CA LEU A 15 4.48 -8.47 -1.37
C LEU A 15 4.28 -7.51 -2.54
N HIS A 16 5.35 -7.16 -3.25
CA HIS A 16 5.29 -6.25 -4.39
C HIS A 16 4.43 -6.83 -5.53
N VAL A 17 4.69 -8.08 -5.91
CA VAL A 17 3.95 -8.74 -7.00
C VAL A 17 2.49 -9.00 -6.62
N TYR A 18 2.24 -9.48 -5.41
CA TYR A 18 0.89 -9.69 -4.87
C TYR A 18 0.09 -8.39 -4.89
N HIS A 19 0.63 -7.31 -4.31
CA HIS A 19 -0.05 -6.02 -4.25
C HIS A 19 -0.33 -5.47 -5.66
N HIS A 20 0.68 -5.32 -6.52
CA HIS A 20 0.48 -4.71 -7.84
C HIS A 20 -0.34 -5.57 -8.80
N GLY A 21 -0.23 -6.91 -8.71
CA GLY A 21 -1.05 -7.81 -9.52
C GLY A 21 -2.53 -7.78 -9.11
N THR A 22 -2.81 -7.89 -7.81
CA THR A 22 -4.19 -7.92 -7.31
C THR A 22 -4.87 -6.55 -7.34
N MET A 23 -4.14 -5.45 -7.09
CA MET A 23 -4.69 -4.09 -7.13
C MET A 23 -5.30 -3.73 -8.48
N LEU A 24 -4.70 -4.16 -9.59
CA LEU A 24 -5.22 -3.87 -10.94
C LEU A 24 -6.62 -4.48 -11.13
N PHE A 25 -6.80 -5.73 -10.72
CA PHE A 25 -8.07 -6.41 -10.84
C PHE A 25 -9.12 -5.85 -9.86
N ASN A 26 -8.70 -5.59 -8.60
CA ASN A 26 -9.56 -5.01 -7.59
C ASN A 26 -10.08 -3.62 -7.99
N TRP A 27 -9.22 -2.76 -8.54
CA TRP A 27 -9.62 -1.43 -9.00
C TRP A 27 -10.47 -1.47 -10.26
N TRP A 28 -10.21 -2.41 -11.19
CA TRP A 28 -11.09 -2.61 -12.35
C TRP A 28 -12.51 -2.98 -11.92
N SER A 29 -12.64 -3.93 -10.98
CA SER A 29 -13.93 -4.31 -10.39
C SER A 29 -14.60 -3.14 -9.66
N GLY A 30 -13.84 -2.41 -8.83
CA GLY A 30 -14.34 -1.25 -8.09
C GLY A 30 -14.91 -0.16 -9.01
N VAL A 31 -14.19 0.23 -10.05
CA VAL A 31 -14.67 1.26 -11.01
C VAL A 31 -15.86 0.75 -11.82
N LYS A 32 -15.90 -0.54 -12.16
CA LYS A 32 -16.98 -1.11 -12.98
C LYS A 32 -18.29 -1.24 -12.22
N TYR A 33 -18.25 -1.67 -10.96
CA TYR A 33 -19.43 -2.04 -10.19
C TYR A 33 -19.80 -1.03 -9.11
N VAL A 34 -18.83 -0.29 -8.56
CA VAL A 34 -19.06 0.67 -7.47
C VAL A 34 -18.23 1.95 -7.66
N PRO A 35 -18.49 2.74 -8.74
CA PRO A 35 -17.74 3.95 -9.04
C PRO A 35 -18.10 5.09 -8.06
N GLY A 36 -17.55 5.06 -6.85
CA GLY A 36 -17.70 6.14 -5.87
C GLY A 36 -17.83 5.66 -4.43
N GLY A 37 -18.29 6.57 -3.57
CA GLY A 37 -18.47 6.33 -2.13
C GLY A 37 -17.16 5.93 -1.46
N GLN A 38 -17.14 4.74 -0.86
CA GLN A 38 -16.03 4.24 -0.06
C GLN A 38 -14.72 4.08 -0.85
N ALA A 39 -14.83 3.68 -2.13
CA ALA A 39 -13.67 3.51 -3.00
C ALA A 39 -12.89 4.83 -3.21
N PHE A 40 -13.58 5.98 -3.14
CA PHE A 40 -12.95 7.29 -3.26
C PHE A 40 -12.01 7.59 -2.09
N PHE A 41 -12.43 7.33 -0.84
CA PHE A 41 -11.59 7.56 0.34
C PHE A 41 -10.31 6.73 0.29
N ILE A 42 -10.42 5.46 -0.12
CA ILE A 42 -9.29 4.55 -0.32
C ILE A 42 -8.34 5.10 -1.38
N GLY A 43 -8.88 5.51 -2.53
CA GLY A 43 -8.10 6.12 -3.61
C GLY A 43 -7.38 7.39 -3.18
N MET A 44 -8.07 8.31 -2.51
CA MET A 44 -7.53 9.57 -2.02
C MET A 44 -6.36 9.36 -1.05
N LEU A 45 -6.53 8.53 -0.02
CA LEU A 45 -5.45 8.23 0.93
C LEU A 45 -4.27 7.53 0.25
N ASN A 46 -4.53 6.60 -0.66
CA ASN A 46 -3.50 5.91 -1.41
C ASN A 46 -2.67 6.87 -2.28
N SER A 47 -3.33 7.76 -3.02
CA SER A 47 -2.66 8.78 -3.83
C SER A 47 -1.83 9.72 -2.95
N PHE A 48 -2.34 10.14 -1.80
CA PHE A 48 -1.62 11.00 -0.87
C PHE A 48 -0.30 10.37 -0.39
N VAL A 49 -0.33 9.12 0.07
CA VAL A 49 0.89 8.42 0.50
C VAL A 49 1.83 8.14 -0.68
N HIS A 50 1.28 7.86 -1.87
CA HIS A 50 2.08 7.65 -3.07
C HIS A 50 2.87 8.88 -3.50
N ILE A 51 2.39 10.10 -3.25
CA ILE A 51 3.17 11.33 -3.48
C ILE A 51 4.52 11.23 -2.74
N PHE A 52 4.49 10.87 -1.46
CA PHE A 52 5.71 10.74 -0.65
C PHE A 52 6.56 9.53 -1.06
N MET A 53 5.94 8.40 -1.34
CA MET A 53 6.63 7.16 -1.70
C MET A 53 7.36 7.29 -3.05
N TYR A 54 6.71 7.83 -4.07
CA TYR A 54 7.35 8.09 -5.36
C TYR A 54 8.34 9.24 -5.28
N GLY A 55 8.09 10.27 -4.45
CA GLY A 55 9.07 11.31 -4.16
C GLY A 55 10.37 10.74 -3.58
N TYR A 56 10.27 9.80 -2.63
CA TYR A 56 11.43 9.08 -2.12
C TYR A 56 12.17 8.29 -3.20
N TYR A 57 11.45 7.57 -4.06
CA TYR A 57 12.08 6.82 -5.14
C TYR A 57 12.75 7.71 -6.19
N ALA A 58 12.19 8.89 -6.47
CA ALA A 58 12.81 9.89 -7.33
C ALA A 58 14.11 10.42 -6.70
N LEU A 59 14.10 10.76 -5.41
CA LEU A 59 15.33 11.18 -4.72
C LEU A 59 16.37 10.07 -4.64
N ALA A 60 15.93 8.82 -4.45
CA ALA A 60 16.81 7.65 -4.42
C ALA A 60 17.44 7.30 -5.79
N SER A 61 16.85 7.78 -6.89
CA SER A 61 17.37 7.55 -8.25
C SER A 61 18.43 8.57 -8.67
N LEU A 62 18.54 9.72 -8.00
CA LEU A 62 19.55 10.76 -8.24
C LEU A 62 20.99 10.32 -7.90
N GLY A 63 21.16 9.17 -7.25
CA GLY A 63 22.45 8.49 -7.07
C GLY A 63 22.84 8.21 -5.61
N PRO A 64 24.01 7.58 -5.39
CA PRO A 64 24.44 7.14 -4.06
C PRO A 64 24.66 8.31 -3.08
N GLN A 65 25.02 9.49 -3.58
CA GLN A 65 25.20 10.69 -2.76
C GLN A 65 23.92 11.09 -2.03
N MET A 66 22.76 10.88 -2.67
CA MET A 66 21.47 11.18 -2.08
C MET A 66 21.04 10.18 -0.99
N HIS A 67 21.57 8.96 -1.00
CA HIS A 67 21.15 7.90 -0.05
C HIS A 67 21.44 8.27 1.41
N ARG A 68 22.45 9.11 1.67
CA ARG A 68 22.74 9.64 3.02
C ARG A 68 21.59 10.49 3.58
N TYR A 69 20.86 11.22 2.72
CA TYR A 69 19.75 12.09 3.13
C TYR A 69 18.42 11.34 3.25
N LEU A 70 18.36 10.07 2.85
CA LEU A 70 17.15 9.24 2.81
C LEU A 70 16.93 8.41 4.09
N TRP A 71 17.41 8.89 5.23
CA TRP A 71 17.26 8.25 6.55
C TRP A 71 15.79 8.04 6.97
N TRP A 72 14.87 8.81 6.36
CA TRP A 72 13.45 8.79 6.69
C TRP A 72 12.65 7.67 5.99
N LYS A 73 13.32 6.72 5.32
CA LYS A 73 12.70 5.52 4.72
C LYS A 73 11.77 4.77 5.69
N ARG A 74 12.13 4.70 6.97
CA ARG A 74 11.31 4.03 8.01
C ARG A 74 9.98 4.74 8.22
N TYR A 75 9.96 6.08 8.21
CA TYR A 75 8.73 6.86 8.38
C TYR A 75 7.77 6.69 7.21
N LEU A 76 8.28 6.51 5.99
CA LEU A 76 7.44 6.15 4.84
C LEU A 76 6.75 4.81 5.05
N THR A 77 7.47 3.79 5.55
CA THR A 77 6.85 2.49 5.84
C THR A 77 5.78 2.61 6.94
N ILE A 78 6.03 3.42 7.97
CA ILE A 78 5.04 3.70 9.01
C ILE A 78 3.82 4.43 8.43
N MET A 79 4.01 5.42 7.56
CA MET A 79 2.91 6.13 6.89
C MET A 79 2.05 5.19 6.06
N GLN A 80 2.65 4.24 5.33
CA GLN A 80 1.92 3.21 4.58
C GLN A 80 1.12 2.28 5.51
N LEU A 81 1.69 1.88 6.66
CA LEU A 81 0.98 1.11 7.68
C LEU A 81 -0.20 1.89 8.28
N CYS A 82 -0.01 3.16 8.63
CA CYS A 82 -1.07 4.04 9.11
C CYS A 82 -2.20 4.19 8.08
N GLN A 83 -1.86 4.29 6.79
CA GLN A 83 -2.85 4.32 5.71
C GLN A 83 -3.72 3.06 5.71
N PHE A 84 -3.12 1.87 5.81
CA PHE A 84 -3.89 0.62 5.83
C PHE A 84 -4.77 0.51 7.07
N VAL A 85 -4.28 0.94 8.25
CA VAL A 85 -5.07 0.96 9.48
C VAL A 85 -6.25 1.93 9.36
N ALA A 86 -6.04 3.12 8.80
CA ALA A 86 -7.10 4.10 8.59
C ALA A 86 -8.18 3.56 7.62
N ILE A 87 -7.77 2.89 6.53
CA ILE A 87 -8.69 2.25 5.60
C ILE A 87 -9.46 1.11 6.29
N ALA A 88 -8.77 0.28 7.07
CA ALA A 88 -9.41 -0.82 7.81
C ALA A 88 -10.47 -0.30 8.79
N ALA A 89 -10.14 0.72 9.57
CA ALA A 89 -11.06 1.34 10.52
C ALA A 89 -12.29 1.94 9.81
N HIS A 90 -12.08 2.62 8.69
CA HIS A 90 -13.16 3.16 7.87
C HIS A 90 -14.06 2.05 7.30
N SER A 91 -13.48 1.00 6.72
CA SER A 91 -14.22 -0.17 6.23
C SER A 91 -15.03 -0.86 7.32
N SER A 92 -14.45 -1.05 8.52
CA SER A 92 -15.15 -1.61 9.68
C SER A 92 -16.32 -0.74 10.12
N TYR A 93 -16.14 0.58 10.23
CA TYR A 93 -17.23 1.49 10.61
C TYR A 93 -18.42 1.40 9.66
N ASN A 94 -18.17 1.30 8.36
CA ASN A 94 -19.22 1.14 7.36
C ASN A 94 -19.95 -0.20 7.42
N LEU A 95 -19.33 -1.25 7.96
CA LEU A 95 -19.98 -2.55 8.17
C LEU A 95 -21.00 -2.53 9.32
N PHE A 96 -20.86 -1.58 10.26
CA PHE A 96 -21.78 -1.43 11.40
C PHE A 96 -22.82 -0.32 11.20
N THR A 97 -22.67 0.49 10.15
CA THR A 97 -23.58 1.60 9.84
C THR A 97 -24.44 1.21 8.64
N GLU A 98 -25.72 1.56 8.64
CA GLU A 98 -26.59 1.37 7.47
C GLU A 98 -26.10 2.26 6.32
N CYS A 99 -25.31 1.66 5.41
CA CYS A 99 -24.74 2.34 4.26
C CYS A 99 -25.24 1.65 2.98
N PRO A 100 -25.67 2.37 1.92
CA PRO A 100 -26.12 1.76 0.66
C PRO A 100 -24.98 1.13 -0.16
N PHE A 101 -23.81 0.89 0.45
CA PHE A 101 -22.65 0.29 -0.19
C PHE A 101 -22.76 -1.24 -0.11
N PRO A 102 -22.41 -2.00 -1.17
CA PRO A 102 -22.54 -3.46 -1.14
C PRO A 102 -21.61 -4.10 -0.08
N ASP A 103 -22.20 -4.79 0.90
CA ASP A 103 -21.45 -5.43 2.00
C ASP A 103 -20.39 -6.41 1.52
N GLY A 104 -20.69 -7.16 0.45
CA GLY A 104 -19.72 -8.10 -0.16
C GLY A 104 -18.44 -7.41 -0.65
N PHE A 105 -18.57 -6.22 -1.24
CA PHE A 105 -17.40 -5.43 -1.66
C PHE A 105 -16.65 -4.88 -0.44
N ASN A 106 -17.35 -4.43 0.60
CA ASN A 106 -16.71 -3.91 1.80
C ASN A 106 -15.94 -5.00 2.55
N ILE A 107 -16.51 -6.20 2.69
CA ILE A 107 -15.85 -7.36 3.29
C ILE A 107 -14.61 -7.77 2.47
N ALA A 108 -14.72 -7.83 1.14
CA ALA A 108 -13.59 -8.16 0.27
C ALA A 108 -12.43 -7.17 0.42
N VAL A 109 -12.74 -5.86 0.45
CA VAL A 109 -11.76 -4.80 0.69
C VAL A 109 -11.14 -4.93 2.09
N PHE A 110 -11.95 -5.18 3.10
CA PHE A 110 -11.47 -5.34 4.48
C PHE A 110 -10.49 -6.51 4.62
N LEU A 111 -10.84 -7.69 4.10
CA LEU A 111 -9.97 -8.88 4.09
C LEU A 111 -8.66 -8.62 3.31
N TYR A 112 -8.75 -7.90 2.20
CA TYR A 112 -7.57 -7.52 1.41
C TYR A 112 -6.64 -6.56 2.18
N ILE A 113 -7.19 -5.58 2.88
CA ILE A 113 -6.40 -4.65 3.68
C ILE A 113 -5.72 -5.37 4.86
N LEU A 114 -6.40 -6.34 5.49
CA LEU A 114 -5.80 -7.18 6.53
C LEU A 114 -4.62 -8.00 5.99
N SER A 115 -4.73 -8.57 4.79
CA SER A 115 -3.61 -9.31 4.18
C SER A 115 -2.42 -8.40 3.92
N LEU A 116 -2.65 -7.17 3.43
CA LEU A 116 -1.61 -6.17 3.21
C LEU A 116 -0.95 -5.71 4.51
N ILE A 117 -1.72 -5.48 5.59
CA ILE A 117 -1.17 -5.14 6.91
C ILE A 117 -0.23 -6.25 7.38
N ALA A 118 -0.65 -7.52 7.29
CA ALA A 118 0.18 -8.66 7.70
C ALA A 118 1.49 -8.72 6.90
N LEU A 119 1.42 -8.55 5.58
CA LEU A 119 2.59 -8.55 4.69
C LEU A 119 3.53 -7.36 4.98
N PHE A 120 2.99 -6.17 5.23
CA PHE A 120 3.78 -4.98 5.55
C PHE A 120 4.42 -5.05 6.94
N LEU A 121 3.70 -5.59 7.93
CA LEU A 121 4.27 -5.86 9.26
C LEU A 121 5.40 -6.89 9.17
N HIS A 122 5.21 -7.96 8.39
CA HIS A 122 6.25 -8.95 8.16
C HIS A 122 7.49 -8.34 7.46
N PHE A 123 7.28 -7.51 6.44
CA PHE A 123 8.35 -6.74 5.80
C PHE A 123 9.07 -5.83 6.80
N TYR A 124 8.32 -5.04 7.56
CA TYR A 124 8.87 -4.10 8.55
C TYR A 124 9.71 -4.83 9.61
N TYR A 125 9.21 -5.92 10.16
CA TYR A 125 9.92 -6.74 11.15
C TYR A 125 11.22 -7.30 10.56
N ARG A 126 11.19 -7.84 9.34
CA ARG A 126 12.36 -8.43 8.70
C ARG A 126 13.45 -7.40 8.39
N THR A 127 13.05 -6.23 7.87
CA THR A 127 13.98 -5.18 7.41
C THR A 127 14.51 -4.32 8.56
N TYR A 128 13.66 -3.93 9.52
CA TYR A 128 14.05 -2.96 10.54
C TYR A 128 14.34 -3.57 11.92
N THR A 129 13.74 -4.71 12.25
CA THR A 129 13.98 -5.37 13.56
C THR A 129 15.03 -6.47 13.47
N ARG A 130 15.01 -7.28 12.39
CA ARG A 130 15.96 -8.39 12.20
C ARG A 130 17.24 -8.01 11.43
N GLY A 131 17.39 -6.76 11.00
CA GLY A 131 18.61 -6.22 10.40
C GLY A 131 19.02 -6.83 9.06
N LYS A 132 18.15 -7.55 8.36
CA LYS A 132 18.43 -8.00 6.98
C LYS A 132 17.99 -6.91 6.00
N GLN A 133 18.97 -6.20 5.43
CA GLN A 133 18.78 -5.29 4.29
C GLN A 133 18.05 -5.99 3.15
#